data_AF-A0A3D2RT02-F1
#
_entry.id   AF-A0A3D2RT02-F1
#
_cell.length_a   1.000
_cell.length_b   1.000
_cell.length_c   1.000
_cell.angle_alpha   90.00
_cell.angle_beta   90.00
_cell.angle_gamma   90.00
#
_symmetry.space_group_name_H-M   'P 1'
#
loop_
_entity.id
_entity.type
_entity.pdbx_description
1 polymer ?
#
loop_
_entity_poly.entity_id
_entity_poly.type
_entity_poly.pdbx_seq_one_letter_code
_entity_poly.pdbx_strand_id
1 'polypeptide(L)'
;MKREHLLAIPIDWENEPHASVSYEVMMEASELHLISGVEYNFQCVSGFGNDSGWQNSPIYIDTNLQSETEYSYTVQARSISNPGHVSPPSLPYRVKTQAANSVDEIMEQLELIPLVYNGNKNNRINIVVMNRWVENDTEPYNQPEMKDEFIADVENSVVKALTFGDPDAVTPYANYSAFYNIYALWWPNIPVWDPKRPECLGWKQVQEIRNRLFLPWRDEYTGWVTLLSMLNTTGGGGGAGRELLSRVGDAYIVGNEIASMMHEFAHTATGIADEYTSSGKWGMEVKLIIQPIFISVIR
;
A
#
# COMPACT_ATOMS: atom_id res chain seq x y z
N MET A 1 29.37 46.17 -1.57
CA MET A 1 28.24 45.27 -1.87
C MET A 1 28.72 44.28 -2.93
N LYS A 2 29.29 43.13 -2.53
CA LYS A 2 29.72 42.10 -3.48
C LYS A 2 28.45 41.47 -4.02
N ARG A 3 28.23 41.56 -5.33
CA ARG A 3 27.22 40.75 -6.02
C ARG A 3 27.63 39.30 -5.82
N GLU A 4 26.96 38.61 -4.91
CA GLU A 4 26.96 37.15 -4.93
C GLU A 4 26.37 36.77 -6.28
N HIS A 5 27.22 36.32 -7.20
CA HIS A 5 26.78 35.55 -8.33
C HIS A 5 26.10 34.32 -7.72
N LEU A 6 24.78 34.36 -7.63
CA LEU A 6 23.96 33.17 -7.46
C LEU A 6 24.32 32.28 -8.65
N LEU A 7 25.26 31.37 -8.44
CA LEU A 7 25.54 30.27 -9.38
C LEU A 7 24.19 29.60 -9.59
N ALA A 8 23.73 29.60 -10.85
CA ALA A 8 22.50 28.92 -11.22
C ALA A 8 22.58 27.49 -10.69
N ILE A 9 21.54 27.04 -9.99
CA ILE A 9 21.44 25.68 -9.51
C ILE A 9 21.33 24.79 -10.76
N PRO A 10 22.35 23.96 -11.11
CA PRO A 10 22.22 23.04 -12.22
C PRO A 10 21.28 21.92 -11.80
N ILE A 11 20.31 21.56 -12.63
CA ILE A 11 19.44 20.41 -12.37
C ILE A 11 19.22 19.65 -13.68
N ASP A 12 19.30 18.34 -13.57
CA ASP A 12 19.01 17.38 -14.63
C ASP A 12 18.56 16.04 -13.99
N TRP A 13 18.21 15.06 -14.80
CA TRP A 13 17.81 13.73 -14.35
C TRP A 13 19.02 12.87 -13.95
N GLU A 14 18.96 12.21 -12.79
CA GLU A 14 19.84 11.07 -12.48
C GLU A 14 19.28 9.81 -13.17
N ASN A 15 17.97 9.58 -13.00
CA ASN A 15 17.20 8.61 -13.76
C ASN A 15 16.07 9.34 -14.48
N GLU A 16 16.13 9.33 -15.81
CA GLU A 16 15.10 9.92 -16.67
C GLU A 16 13.71 9.31 -16.35
N PRO A 17 12.62 10.09 -16.52
CA PRO A 17 11.27 9.58 -16.33
C PRO A 17 11.03 8.29 -17.11
N HIS A 18 10.64 7.23 -16.41
CA HIS A 18 10.39 5.91 -16.98
C HIS A 18 9.14 5.27 -16.39
N ALA A 19 8.44 4.49 -17.21
CA ALA A 19 7.23 3.78 -16.83
C ALA A 19 7.42 2.27 -16.97
N SER A 20 7.41 1.59 -15.82
CA SER A 20 7.49 0.12 -15.77
C SER A 20 6.12 -0.55 -15.74
N VAL A 21 5.06 0.23 -15.51
CA VAL A 21 3.66 -0.24 -15.41
C VAL A 21 2.71 0.71 -16.15
N SER A 22 1.42 0.37 -16.20
CA SER A 22 0.40 1.10 -16.96
C SER A 22 -0.08 2.39 -16.28
N TYR A 23 0.15 2.54 -14.98
CA TYR A 23 -0.50 3.57 -14.17
C TYR A 23 0.46 4.53 -13.45
N GLU A 24 1.77 4.39 -13.66
CA GLU A 24 2.74 5.24 -12.97
C GLU A 24 4.00 5.54 -13.81
N VAL A 25 4.65 6.64 -13.46
CA VAL A 25 5.97 7.05 -13.96
C VAL A 25 6.85 7.37 -12.76
N MET A 26 8.02 6.75 -12.68
CA MET A 26 9.06 7.07 -11.71
C MET A 26 10.12 7.96 -12.35
N MET A 27 10.61 8.94 -11.59
CA MET A 27 11.67 9.85 -12.03
C MET A 27 12.55 10.27 -10.85
N GLU A 28 13.83 10.50 -11.14
CA GLU A 28 14.81 10.89 -10.14
C GLU A 28 15.68 12.03 -10.67
N ALA A 29 15.72 13.12 -9.91
CA ALA A 29 16.58 14.26 -10.18
C ALA A 29 17.99 14.01 -9.64
N SER A 30 18.99 14.59 -10.30
CA SER A 30 20.37 14.58 -9.80
C SER A 30 20.46 15.21 -8.41
N GLU A 31 21.16 14.53 -7.50
CA GLU A 31 21.26 14.99 -6.12
C GLU A 31 22.11 16.26 -6.04
N LEU A 32 21.55 17.28 -5.38
CA LEU A 32 22.23 18.54 -5.16
C LEU A 32 22.58 18.72 -3.69
N HIS A 33 23.83 19.09 -3.44
CA HIS A 33 24.33 19.38 -2.10
C HIS A 33 24.43 20.89 -1.87
N LEU A 34 23.31 21.51 -1.47
CA LEU A 34 23.32 22.87 -0.94
C LEU A 34 23.44 22.81 0.59
N ILE A 35 24.24 23.72 1.17
CA ILE A 35 24.42 23.81 2.65
C ILE A 35 23.08 23.98 3.37
N SER A 36 22.11 24.62 2.72
CA SER A 36 20.76 24.86 3.25
C SER A 36 19.82 23.65 3.15
N GLY A 37 20.21 22.58 2.47
CA GLY A 37 19.29 21.59 1.90
C GLY A 37 18.60 22.09 0.62
N VAL A 38 17.94 21.16 -0.07
CA VAL A 38 17.36 21.33 -1.41
C VAL A 38 15.92 20.81 -1.41
N GLU A 39 15.06 21.50 -2.15
CA GLU A 39 13.76 20.98 -2.56
C GLU A 39 13.71 20.85 -4.08
N TYR A 40 12.99 19.85 -4.56
CA TYR A 40 12.75 19.52 -5.96
C TYR A 40 11.26 19.70 -6.28
N ASN A 41 10.96 20.09 -7.51
CA ASN A 41 9.59 20.17 -8.02
C ASN A 41 9.55 19.53 -9.41
N PHE A 42 8.83 18.42 -9.52
CA PHE A 42 8.57 17.68 -10.74
C PHE A 42 7.24 18.13 -11.32
N GLN A 43 7.23 18.52 -12.59
CA GLN A 43 6.05 19.08 -13.23
C GLN A 43 5.69 18.31 -14.49
N CYS A 44 4.42 17.92 -14.60
CA CYS A 44 3.87 17.38 -15.83
C CYS A 44 3.54 18.53 -16.79
N VAL A 45 4.27 18.62 -17.90
CA VAL A 45 4.09 19.68 -18.90
C VAL A 45 3.22 19.25 -20.08
N SER A 46 2.94 17.94 -20.22
CA SER A 46 1.97 17.41 -21.19
C SER A 46 1.46 16.03 -20.77
N GLY A 47 0.25 15.66 -21.22
CA GLY A 47 -0.36 14.35 -20.94
C GLY A 47 -1.33 14.34 -19.76
N PHE A 48 -1.52 15.49 -19.08
CA PHE A 48 -2.41 15.64 -17.91
C PHE A 48 -2.07 14.73 -16.72
N GLY A 49 -0.78 14.46 -16.51
CA GLY A 49 -0.27 13.86 -15.27
C GLY A 49 -0.26 14.86 -14.11
N ASN A 50 0.38 14.49 -13.00
CA ASN A 50 0.38 15.25 -11.75
C ASN A 50 1.73 15.92 -11.46
N ASP A 51 1.67 17.12 -10.88
CA ASP A 51 2.84 17.80 -10.34
C ASP A 51 3.13 17.32 -8.91
N SER A 52 4.41 17.19 -8.54
CA SER A 52 4.79 16.80 -7.18
C SER A 52 4.59 17.93 -6.15
N GLY A 53 4.65 19.19 -6.61
CA GLY A 53 4.95 20.32 -5.74
C GLY A 53 6.39 20.26 -5.21
N TRP A 54 6.76 21.18 -4.32
CA TRP A 54 8.09 21.19 -3.71
C TRP A 54 8.23 20.09 -2.66
N GLN A 55 9.24 19.23 -2.82
CA GLN A 55 9.56 18.13 -1.92
C GLN A 55 11.07 18.01 -1.68
N ASN A 56 11.48 17.47 -0.52
CA ASN A 56 12.90 17.27 -0.22
C ASN A 56 13.51 16.05 -0.94
N SER A 57 12.67 15.09 -1.34
CA SER A 57 13.10 13.88 -2.03
C SER A 57 13.49 14.20 -3.48
N PRO A 58 14.64 13.70 -3.98
CA PRO A 58 14.98 13.77 -5.40
C PRO A 58 14.21 12.74 -6.24
N ILE A 59 13.37 11.89 -5.63
CA ILE A 59 12.56 10.88 -6.32
C ILE A 59 11.09 11.28 -6.29
N TYR A 60 10.44 11.21 -7.44
CA TYR A 60 8.99 11.38 -7.58
C TYR A 60 8.40 10.21 -8.37
N ILE A 61 7.26 9.70 -7.90
CA ILE A 61 6.47 8.68 -8.58
C ILE A 61 5.09 9.27 -8.82
N ASP A 62 4.80 9.59 -10.07
CA ASP A 62 3.48 10.03 -10.51
C ASP A 62 2.59 8.80 -10.74
N THR A 63 1.47 8.71 -10.03
CA THR A 63 0.55 7.55 -10.05
C THR A 63 -0.84 7.94 -10.54
N ASN A 64 -1.71 6.94 -10.70
CA ASN A 64 -3.08 7.11 -11.23
C ASN A 64 -3.08 7.68 -12.67
N LEU A 65 -2.07 7.31 -13.45
CA LEU A 65 -1.93 7.69 -14.84
C LEU A 65 -2.75 6.76 -15.75
N GLN A 66 -3.13 7.26 -16.92
CA GLN A 66 -3.71 6.45 -17.98
C GLN A 66 -2.65 5.59 -18.66
N SER A 67 -3.02 4.34 -18.98
CA SER A 67 -2.20 3.40 -19.76
C SER A 67 -1.96 3.89 -21.19
N GLU A 68 -0.89 3.41 -21.82
CA GLU A 68 -0.50 3.74 -23.20
C GLU A 68 -0.51 5.24 -23.54
N THR A 69 -0.31 6.09 -22.55
CA THR A 69 -0.43 7.55 -22.69
C THR A 69 0.96 8.17 -22.60
N GLU A 70 1.25 9.13 -23.48
CA GLU A 70 2.51 9.88 -23.46
C GLU A 70 2.38 11.05 -22.49
N TYR A 71 3.35 11.14 -21.58
CA TYR A 71 3.53 12.23 -20.63
C TYR A 71 4.86 12.93 -20.89
N SER A 72 4.97 14.18 -20.46
CA SER A 72 6.25 14.86 -20.43
C SER A 72 6.47 15.58 -19.12
N TYR A 73 7.68 15.44 -18.56
CA TYR A 73 8.04 16.00 -17.26
C TYR A 73 9.27 16.89 -17.34
N THR A 74 9.30 17.89 -16.46
CA THR A 74 10.48 18.72 -16.16
C THR A 74 10.73 18.69 -14.65
N VAL A 75 11.97 18.98 -14.23
CA VAL A 75 12.30 19.16 -12.81
C VAL A 75 12.98 20.50 -12.57
N GLN A 76 12.65 21.11 -11.44
CA GLN A 76 13.33 22.29 -10.88
C GLN A 76 13.84 21.97 -9.48
N ALA A 77 14.88 22.69 -9.05
CA ALA A 77 15.40 22.63 -7.70
C ALA A 77 15.49 24.03 -7.08
N ARG A 78 15.37 24.14 -5.76
CA ARG A 78 15.55 25.39 -5.01
C ARG A 78 16.24 25.18 -3.67
N SER A 79 16.82 26.25 -3.13
CA SER A 79 17.33 26.26 -1.75
C SER A 79 16.18 26.34 -0.74
N ILE A 80 16.21 25.50 0.30
CA ILE A 80 15.24 25.58 1.42
C ILE A 80 15.35 26.94 2.14
N SER A 81 16.57 27.44 2.35
CA SER A 81 16.79 28.71 3.06
C SER A 81 16.43 29.95 2.25
N ASN A 82 16.32 29.81 0.92
CA ASN A 82 15.94 30.88 0.02
C ASN A 82 15.06 30.33 -1.11
N PRO A 83 13.76 30.08 -0.85
CA PRO A 83 12.85 29.47 -1.82
C PRO A 83 12.64 30.26 -3.11
N GLY A 84 13.03 31.55 -3.15
CA GLY A 84 13.02 32.37 -4.35
C GLY A 84 14.20 32.10 -5.30
N HIS A 85 15.24 31.40 -4.84
CA HIS A 85 16.35 30.97 -5.67
C HIS A 85 16.06 29.59 -6.27
N VAL A 86 15.39 29.60 -7.42
CA VAL A 86 14.95 28.42 -8.16
C VAL A 86 15.81 28.23 -9.41
N SER A 87 16.16 26.99 -9.74
CA SER A 87 16.80 26.65 -11.00
C SER A 87 15.88 26.95 -12.19
N PRO A 88 16.41 27.17 -13.40
CA PRO A 88 15.66 26.89 -14.61
C PRO A 88 15.13 25.43 -14.59
N PRO A 89 13.98 25.14 -15.22
CA PRO A 89 13.54 23.77 -15.41
C PRO A 89 14.53 23.00 -16.30
N SER A 90 14.66 21.70 -16.05
CA SER A 90 15.33 20.78 -16.97
C SER A 90 14.65 20.77 -18.35
N LEU A 91 15.31 20.19 -19.35
CA LEU A 91 14.64 19.92 -20.63
C LEU A 91 13.50 18.91 -20.41
N PRO A 92 12.36 19.08 -21.09
CA PRO A 92 11.25 18.16 -20.97
C PRO A 92 11.64 16.78 -21.48
N TYR A 93 11.41 15.76 -20.66
CA TYR A 93 11.59 14.37 -21.04
C TYR A 93 10.23 13.74 -21.33
N ARG A 94 10.13 12.90 -22.36
CA ARG A 94 8.88 12.21 -22.73
C ARG A 94 8.95 10.75 -22.35
N VAL A 95 7.85 10.26 -21.78
CA VAL A 95 7.70 8.88 -21.33
C VAL A 95 6.30 8.40 -21.68
N LYS A 96 6.16 7.12 -22.04
CA LYS A 96 4.88 6.49 -22.32
C LYS A 96 4.63 5.38 -21.31
N THR A 97 3.46 5.39 -20.66
CA THR A 97 3.03 4.30 -19.77
C THR A 97 2.82 3.00 -20.54
N GLN A 98 2.94 1.86 -19.84
CA GLN A 98 2.75 0.55 -20.46
C GLN A 98 1.30 0.31 -20.88
N ALA A 99 1.08 -0.75 -21.66
CA ALA A 99 -0.25 -1.23 -22.01
C ALA A 99 -1.06 -1.57 -20.76
N ALA A 100 -2.38 -1.30 -20.81
CA ALA A 100 -3.29 -1.73 -19.77
C ALA A 100 -3.15 -3.23 -19.54
N ASN A 101 -3.23 -3.64 -18.29
CA ASN A 101 -3.23 -5.02 -17.89
C ASN A 101 -4.57 -5.38 -17.23
N SER A 102 -4.76 -6.65 -16.88
CA SER A 102 -6.01 -7.11 -16.26
C SER A 102 -6.39 -6.37 -14.97
N VAL A 103 -5.41 -5.81 -14.24
CA VAL A 103 -5.66 -5.10 -12.99
C VAL A 103 -6.25 -3.72 -13.24
N ASP A 104 -5.96 -3.06 -14.37
CA ASP A 104 -6.60 -1.79 -14.74
C ASP A 104 -8.14 -1.91 -14.75
N GLU A 105 -8.67 -2.96 -15.39
CA GLU A 105 -10.10 -3.26 -15.43
C GLU A 105 -10.67 -3.67 -14.06
N ILE A 106 -9.86 -4.33 -13.23
CA ILE A 106 -10.28 -4.73 -11.88
C ILE A 106 -10.47 -3.50 -11.00
N MET A 107 -9.55 -2.55 -11.04
CA MET A 107 -9.57 -1.36 -10.18
C MET A 107 -10.86 -0.53 -10.32
N GLU A 108 -11.47 -0.52 -11.51
CA GLU A 108 -12.76 0.17 -11.76
C GLU A 108 -13.96 -0.47 -11.05
N GLN A 109 -13.80 -1.71 -10.58
CA GLN A 109 -14.87 -2.50 -9.94
C GLN A 109 -14.73 -2.57 -8.42
N LEU A 110 -13.60 -2.09 -7.89
CA LEU A 110 -13.28 -2.17 -6.47
C LEU A 110 -13.93 -1.02 -5.69
N GLU A 111 -14.43 -1.35 -4.51
CA GLU A 111 -14.90 -0.37 -3.54
C GLU A 111 -14.07 -0.49 -2.25
N LEU A 112 -13.24 0.53 -1.98
CA LEU A 112 -12.46 0.61 -0.74
C LEU A 112 -13.25 1.37 0.33
N ILE A 113 -13.70 0.67 1.35
CA ILE A 113 -14.59 1.16 2.40
C ILE A 113 -13.78 1.34 3.69
N PRO A 114 -13.54 2.59 4.15
CA PRO A 114 -12.87 2.82 5.42
C PRO A 114 -13.79 2.49 6.61
N LEU A 115 -13.39 1.52 7.43
CA LEU A 115 -14.09 1.17 8.67
C LEU A 115 -13.48 1.88 9.88
N VAL A 116 -12.15 2.00 9.90
CA VAL A 116 -11.40 2.79 10.88
C VAL A 116 -10.39 3.66 10.14
N TYR A 117 -10.43 4.98 10.38
CA TYR A 117 -9.49 5.92 9.79
C TYR A 117 -8.90 6.84 10.86
N ASN A 118 -7.69 6.53 11.30
CA ASN A 118 -7.00 7.26 12.36
C ASN A 118 -5.96 8.25 11.83
N GLY A 119 -5.74 8.33 10.53
CA GLY A 119 -4.84 9.32 9.93
C GLY A 119 -4.37 8.96 8.52
N ASN A 120 -3.46 9.78 8.00
CA ASN A 120 -2.89 9.61 6.67
C ASN A 120 -2.25 8.20 6.52
N LYS A 121 -2.52 7.49 5.41
CA LYS A 121 -2.00 6.14 5.14
C LYS A 121 -0.49 6.03 5.34
N ASN A 122 0.23 7.10 5.03
CA ASN A 122 1.67 7.17 5.14
C ASN A 122 2.12 7.25 6.59
N ASN A 123 1.29 7.35 7.62
CA ASN A 123 1.77 7.26 9.01
C ASN A 123 0.97 6.24 9.83
N ARG A 124 0.41 5.24 9.14
CA ARG A 124 -0.47 4.24 9.73
C ARG A 124 -0.10 2.86 9.24
N ILE A 125 -0.49 1.85 10.02
CA ILE A 125 -0.57 0.48 9.55
C ILE A 125 -1.95 0.32 8.93
N ASN A 126 -1.99 0.16 7.61
CA ASN A 126 -3.21 0.00 6.85
C ASN A 126 -3.51 -1.51 6.73
N ILE A 127 -4.69 -1.93 7.17
CA ILE A 127 -5.16 -3.30 7.04
C ILE A 127 -6.35 -3.28 6.09
N VAL A 128 -6.23 -4.02 5.00
CA VAL A 128 -7.24 -4.07 3.94
C VAL A 128 -7.74 -5.49 3.89
N VAL A 129 -9.01 -5.72 4.18
CA VAL A 129 -9.62 -7.03 4.04
C VAL A 129 -10.38 -7.08 2.73
N MET A 130 -10.05 -8.00 1.84
CA MET A 130 -10.70 -8.19 0.54
C MET A 130 -11.58 -9.43 0.58
N ASN A 131 -12.82 -9.31 0.07
CA ASN A 131 -13.74 -10.43 -0.02
C ASN A 131 -13.20 -11.50 -0.98
N ARG A 132 -13.41 -12.78 -0.67
CA ARG A 132 -13.18 -13.95 -1.55
C ARG A 132 -14.35 -14.92 -1.42
N TRP A 133 -14.41 -15.89 -2.34
CA TRP A 133 -15.39 -16.98 -2.29
C TRP A 133 -14.88 -18.24 -3.00
N VAL A 134 -15.56 -19.37 -2.79
CA VAL A 134 -15.30 -20.66 -3.45
C VAL A 134 -16.58 -21.24 -4.08
N GLU A 135 -16.46 -22.09 -5.11
CA GLU A 135 -17.57 -22.55 -5.95
C GLU A 135 -18.73 -23.25 -5.20
N ASN A 136 -18.47 -23.84 -4.04
CA ASN A 136 -19.45 -24.56 -3.22
C ASN A 136 -19.76 -23.87 -1.89
N ASP A 137 -19.45 -22.58 -1.78
CA ASP A 137 -19.80 -21.78 -0.62
C ASP A 137 -21.32 -21.54 -0.60
N THR A 138 -21.94 -21.71 0.57
CA THR A 138 -23.39 -21.51 0.72
C THR A 138 -23.76 -20.04 0.72
N GLU A 139 -22.86 -19.18 1.19
CA GLU A 139 -23.07 -17.74 1.35
C GLU A 139 -21.84 -16.96 0.86
N PRO A 140 -21.49 -17.05 -0.44
CA PRO A 140 -20.23 -16.50 -0.94
C PRO A 140 -20.24 -14.97 -0.96
N TYR A 141 -19.15 -14.36 -0.48
CA TYR A 141 -18.98 -12.92 -0.49
C TYR A 141 -18.83 -12.28 -1.89
N ASN A 142 -19.06 -12.96 -3.02
CA ASN A 142 -19.13 -12.26 -4.31
C ASN A 142 -20.55 -11.81 -4.66
N GLN A 143 -21.56 -12.26 -3.93
CA GLN A 143 -22.93 -11.82 -4.18
C GLN A 143 -23.15 -10.40 -3.63
N PRO A 144 -23.75 -9.48 -4.40
CA PRO A 144 -24.01 -8.11 -3.94
C PRO A 144 -24.74 -8.03 -2.59
N GLU A 145 -25.67 -8.95 -2.32
CA GLU A 145 -26.40 -9.05 -1.06
C GLU A 145 -25.52 -9.43 0.15
N MET A 146 -24.35 -10.04 -0.09
CA MET A 146 -23.40 -10.45 0.95
C MET A 146 -22.42 -9.33 1.34
N LYS A 147 -22.52 -8.15 0.72
CA LYS A 147 -21.63 -7.02 1.01
C LYS A 147 -21.71 -6.58 2.47
N ASP A 148 -22.92 -6.42 2.99
CA ASP A 148 -23.13 -5.95 4.36
C ASP A 148 -22.64 -6.99 5.38
N GLU A 149 -22.86 -8.28 5.09
CA GLU A 149 -22.33 -9.39 5.91
C GLU A 149 -20.80 -9.39 5.91
N PHE A 150 -20.18 -9.26 4.72
CA PHE A 150 -18.73 -9.15 4.61
C PHE A 150 -18.17 -8.00 5.45
N ILE A 151 -18.78 -6.81 5.38
CA ILE A 151 -18.36 -5.66 6.18
C ILE A 151 -18.49 -5.96 7.68
N ALA A 152 -19.63 -6.53 8.11
CA ALA A 152 -19.84 -6.92 9.50
C ALA A 152 -18.80 -7.94 9.98
N ASP A 153 -18.39 -8.87 9.13
CA ASP A 153 -17.36 -9.85 9.45
C ASP A 153 -15.97 -9.21 9.56
N VAL A 154 -15.64 -8.21 8.74
CA VAL A 154 -14.40 -7.42 8.93
C VAL A 154 -14.43 -6.66 10.26
N GLU A 155 -15.57 -6.09 10.63
CA GLU A 155 -15.74 -5.42 11.91
C GLU A 155 -15.55 -6.38 13.09
N ASN A 156 -16.19 -7.56 13.01
CA ASN A 156 -16.13 -8.58 14.06
C ASN A 156 -14.76 -9.23 14.20
N SER A 157 -14.00 -9.32 13.10
CA SER A 157 -12.75 -10.10 13.07
C SER A 157 -11.46 -9.28 13.17
N VAL A 158 -11.48 -8.03 12.68
CA VAL A 158 -10.29 -7.16 12.65
C VAL A 158 -10.51 -5.91 13.49
N VAL A 159 -11.66 -5.22 13.33
CA VAL A 159 -11.88 -3.95 14.03
C VAL A 159 -11.97 -4.16 15.54
N LYS A 160 -12.80 -5.09 16.01
CA LYS A 160 -12.90 -5.41 17.45
C LYS A 160 -11.57 -5.86 18.03
N ALA A 161 -10.87 -6.77 17.33
CA ALA A 161 -9.56 -7.28 17.73
C ALA A 161 -8.51 -6.16 17.95
N LEU A 162 -8.62 -5.05 17.22
CA LEU A 162 -7.68 -3.92 17.29
C LEU A 162 -8.22 -2.70 18.06
N THR A 163 -9.41 -2.80 18.63
CA THR A 163 -10.04 -1.70 19.37
C THR A 163 -9.69 -1.76 20.85
N PHE A 164 -9.10 -0.70 21.38
CA PHE A 164 -8.74 -0.63 22.79
C PHE A 164 -9.98 -0.67 23.68
N GLY A 165 -10.04 -1.64 24.60
CA GLY A 165 -11.13 -1.81 25.55
C GLY A 165 -12.33 -2.59 25.03
N ASP A 166 -12.29 -3.08 23.79
CA ASP A 166 -13.29 -4.02 23.29
C ASP A 166 -13.14 -5.38 24.02
N PRO A 167 -14.24 -6.09 24.35
CA PRO A 167 -14.17 -7.42 24.96
C PRO A 167 -13.38 -8.45 24.16
N ASP A 168 -13.37 -8.31 22.83
CA ASP A 168 -12.70 -9.22 21.90
C ASP A 168 -11.31 -8.69 21.46
N ALA A 169 -10.82 -7.63 22.12
CA ALA A 169 -9.54 -7.00 21.82
C ALA A 169 -8.35 -7.95 22.02
N VAL A 170 -7.46 -8.00 21.03
CA VAL A 170 -6.24 -8.80 21.07
C VAL A 170 -5.07 -7.93 21.53
N THR A 171 -4.61 -8.16 22.76
CA THR A 171 -3.44 -7.45 23.30
C THR A 171 -2.13 -8.10 22.87
N PRO A 172 -1.07 -7.32 22.63
CA PRO A 172 -1.00 -5.86 22.83
C PRO A 172 -1.36 -5.05 21.58
N TYR A 173 -1.83 -5.66 20.47
CA TYR A 173 -2.20 -4.93 19.25
C TYR A 173 -3.20 -3.80 19.53
N ALA A 174 -4.27 -4.09 20.28
CA ALA A 174 -5.29 -3.11 20.64
C ALA A 174 -4.74 -1.88 21.40
N ASN A 175 -3.59 -1.99 22.09
CA ASN A 175 -2.95 -0.84 22.75
C ASN A 175 -2.44 0.21 21.75
N TYR A 176 -2.29 -0.16 20.47
CA TYR A 176 -1.89 0.71 19.37
C TYR A 176 -3.04 1.04 18.43
N SER A 177 -4.30 0.92 18.89
CA SER A 177 -5.53 1.18 18.11
C SER A 177 -5.45 2.42 17.22
N ALA A 178 -4.89 3.53 17.73
CA ALA A 178 -4.72 4.80 17.01
C ALA A 178 -3.75 4.75 15.80
N PHE A 179 -2.95 3.70 15.65
CA PHE A 179 -2.03 3.52 14.52
C PHE A 179 -2.63 2.75 13.35
N TYR A 180 -3.81 2.14 13.52
CA TYR A 180 -4.43 1.37 12.45
C TYR A 180 -5.39 2.22 11.62
N ASN A 181 -5.29 2.05 10.31
CA ASN A 181 -6.42 2.27 9.41
C ASN A 181 -6.92 0.89 8.97
N ILE A 182 -8.22 0.68 8.96
CA ILE A 182 -8.84 -0.61 8.60
C ILE A 182 -9.86 -0.36 7.49
N TYR A 183 -9.77 -1.14 6.43
CA TYR A 183 -10.59 -1.03 5.24
C TYR A 183 -11.19 -2.38 4.88
N ALA A 184 -12.44 -2.37 4.42
CA ALA A 184 -13.03 -3.45 3.65
C ALA A 184 -12.90 -3.11 2.16
N LEU A 185 -12.30 -4.01 1.38
CA LEU A 185 -12.16 -3.92 -0.07
C LEU A 185 -13.17 -4.86 -0.71
N TRP A 186 -14.28 -4.31 -1.17
CA TRP A 186 -15.35 -5.07 -1.79
C TRP A 186 -15.17 -5.15 -3.31
N TRP A 187 -15.29 -6.35 -3.85
CA TRP A 187 -15.29 -6.63 -5.29
C TRP A 187 -16.39 -7.63 -5.65
N PRO A 188 -17.52 -7.19 -6.22
CA PRO A 188 -18.65 -8.07 -6.50
C PRO A 188 -18.37 -9.10 -7.60
N ASN A 189 -17.53 -8.76 -8.58
CA ASN A 189 -17.22 -9.66 -9.71
C ASN A 189 -15.94 -10.46 -9.49
N ILE A 190 -15.46 -10.57 -8.25
CA ILE A 190 -14.23 -11.29 -7.99
C ILE A 190 -14.36 -12.76 -8.45
N PRO A 191 -13.40 -13.29 -9.25
CA PRO A 191 -13.49 -14.67 -9.68
C PRO A 191 -13.38 -15.62 -8.49
N VAL A 192 -13.89 -16.84 -8.68
CA VAL A 192 -13.77 -17.93 -7.71
C VAL A 192 -12.32 -18.05 -7.24
N TRP A 193 -12.11 -18.29 -5.95
CA TRP A 193 -10.79 -18.63 -5.45
C TRP A 193 -10.55 -20.13 -5.66
N ASP A 194 -9.58 -20.45 -6.52
CA ASP A 194 -8.95 -21.75 -6.56
C ASP A 194 -7.47 -21.57 -6.91
N PRO A 195 -6.54 -21.85 -5.96
CA PRO A 195 -5.11 -21.66 -6.19
C PRO A 195 -4.54 -22.60 -7.25
N LYS A 196 -5.28 -23.63 -7.68
CA LYS A 196 -4.87 -24.58 -8.73
C LYS A 196 -5.32 -24.14 -10.13
N ARG A 197 -6.18 -23.13 -10.24
CA ARG A 197 -6.80 -22.70 -11.50
C ARG A 197 -6.16 -21.39 -12.00
N PRO A 198 -5.53 -21.37 -13.19
CA PRO A 198 -4.86 -20.18 -13.71
C PRO A 198 -5.82 -19.03 -14.05
N GLU A 199 -7.11 -19.31 -14.25
CA GLU A 199 -8.17 -18.32 -14.48
C GLU A 199 -8.59 -17.55 -13.23
N CYS A 200 -8.15 -18.00 -12.04
CA CYS A 200 -8.44 -17.35 -10.77
C CYS A 200 -7.45 -16.21 -10.50
N LEU A 201 -7.86 -15.25 -9.66
CA LEU A 201 -7.03 -14.11 -9.31
C LEU A 201 -5.69 -14.57 -8.69
N GLY A 202 -4.59 -14.33 -9.42
CA GLY A 202 -3.26 -14.74 -9.03
C GLY A 202 -2.63 -13.79 -8.00
N TRP A 203 -1.58 -14.27 -7.32
CA TRP A 203 -0.88 -13.52 -6.27
C TRP A 203 -0.37 -12.15 -6.74
N LYS A 204 0.22 -12.10 -7.95
CA LYS A 204 0.73 -10.84 -8.52
C LYS A 204 -0.36 -9.79 -8.75
N GLN A 205 -1.57 -10.22 -9.15
CA GLN A 205 -2.68 -9.30 -9.34
C GLN A 205 -3.16 -8.74 -8.00
N VAL A 206 -3.24 -9.56 -6.95
CA VAL A 206 -3.57 -9.10 -5.58
C VAL A 206 -2.55 -8.08 -5.09
N GLN A 207 -1.26 -8.37 -5.27
CA GLN A 207 -0.17 -7.47 -4.91
C GLN A 207 -0.25 -6.14 -5.68
N GLU A 208 -0.55 -6.20 -6.97
CA GLU A 208 -0.70 -5.01 -7.79
C GLU A 208 -1.92 -4.17 -7.38
N ILE A 209 -3.06 -4.78 -7.07
CA ILE A 209 -4.24 -4.10 -6.50
C ILE A 209 -3.85 -3.34 -5.23
N ARG A 210 -3.22 -4.03 -4.27
CA ARG A 210 -2.75 -3.42 -3.02
C ARG A 210 -1.79 -2.26 -3.29
N ASN A 211 -0.84 -2.44 -4.21
CA ASN A 211 0.15 -1.42 -4.54
C ASN A 211 -0.53 -0.19 -5.17
N ARG A 212 -1.46 -0.37 -6.11
CA ARG A 212 -2.23 0.75 -6.70
C ARG A 212 -3.05 1.52 -5.67
N LEU A 213 -3.55 0.84 -4.62
CA LEU A 213 -4.36 1.47 -3.57
C LEU A 213 -3.53 2.22 -2.51
N PHE A 214 -2.33 1.74 -2.18
CA PHE A 214 -1.58 2.21 -1.00
C PHE A 214 -0.15 2.66 -1.27
N LEU A 215 0.42 2.34 -2.41
CA LEU A 215 1.74 2.82 -2.84
C LEU A 215 1.60 3.92 -3.90
N PRO A 216 2.63 4.74 -4.09
CA PRO A 216 3.86 4.84 -3.29
C PRO A 216 3.60 5.40 -1.88
N TRP A 217 4.54 5.15 -0.97
CA TRP A 217 4.62 5.90 0.28
C TRP A 217 5.11 7.32 0.00
N ARG A 218 4.61 8.29 0.77
CA ARG A 218 5.05 9.69 0.62
C ARG A 218 6.53 9.88 0.94
N ASP A 219 7.05 9.08 1.86
CA ASP A 219 8.46 9.05 2.23
C ASP A 219 8.86 7.60 2.56
N GLU A 220 10.15 7.28 2.48
CA GLU A 220 10.68 5.91 2.53
C GLU A 220 10.44 5.17 3.87
N TYR A 221 9.93 5.87 4.89
CA TYR A 221 9.91 5.35 6.27
C TYR A 221 8.53 5.33 6.91
N THR A 222 7.50 5.90 6.28
CA THR A 222 6.21 6.06 6.96
C THR A 222 5.09 5.35 6.18
N GLY A 223 4.46 4.35 6.83
CA GLY A 223 3.28 3.64 6.34
C GLY A 223 3.52 2.15 6.03
N TRP A 224 2.60 1.28 6.47
CA TRP A 224 2.59 -0.16 6.12
C TRP A 224 1.23 -0.51 5.53
N VAL A 225 1.15 -1.45 4.59
CA VAL A 225 -0.14 -2.04 4.17
C VAL A 225 -0.10 -3.56 4.18
N THR A 226 -1.11 -4.18 4.79
CA THR A 226 -1.39 -5.62 4.63
C THR A 226 -2.73 -5.81 3.93
N LEU A 227 -2.77 -6.60 2.85
CA LEU A 227 -4.02 -7.06 2.23
C LEU A 227 -4.34 -8.49 2.66
N LEU A 228 -5.45 -8.68 3.38
CA LEU A 228 -5.95 -9.96 3.87
C LEU A 228 -7.12 -10.41 2.99
N SER A 229 -7.03 -11.59 2.39
CA SER A 229 -8.11 -12.19 1.61
C SER A 229 -8.97 -13.09 2.50
N MET A 230 -10.25 -12.76 2.66
CA MET A 230 -11.18 -13.42 3.60
C MET A 230 -12.24 -14.23 2.86
N LEU A 231 -12.39 -15.50 3.23
CA LEU A 231 -13.54 -16.35 2.86
C LEU A 231 -14.63 -16.31 3.95
N ASN A 232 -15.89 -16.50 3.55
CA ASN A 232 -17.01 -16.66 4.47
C ASN A 232 -17.03 -18.07 5.10
N THR A 233 -16.02 -18.38 5.89
CA THR A 233 -15.84 -19.70 6.51
C THR A 233 -15.21 -19.56 7.90
N THR A 234 -15.29 -20.61 8.72
CA THR A 234 -14.67 -20.67 10.05
C THR A 234 -13.65 -21.81 10.13
N GLY A 235 -12.68 -21.73 11.04
CA GLY A 235 -11.81 -22.86 11.41
C GLY A 235 -10.80 -23.32 10.35
N GLY A 236 -10.46 -22.46 9.38
CA GLY A 236 -9.43 -22.76 8.38
C GLY A 236 -8.06 -22.16 8.72
N GLY A 237 -7.09 -22.44 7.84
CA GLY A 237 -5.73 -21.91 7.92
C GLY A 237 -5.46 -20.86 6.85
N GLY A 238 -4.25 -20.34 6.82
CA GLY A 238 -3.86 -19.33 5.84
C GLY A 238 -2.41 -19.45 5.42
N GLY A 239 -1.99 -18.41 4.71
CA GLY A 239 -0.60 -18.20 4.35
C GLY A 239 -0.35 -16.73 4.13
N ALA A 240 0.69 -16.23 4.75
CA ALA A 240 1.10 -14.84 4.71
C ALA A 240 2.49 -14.67 4.08
N GLY A 241 2.65 -13.56 3.36
CA GLY A 241 3.92 -13.10 2.81
C GLY A 241 4.14 -11.63 3.15
N ARG A 242 5.40 -11.21 3.20
CA ARG A 242 5.76 -9.80 3.39
C ARG A 242 7.00 -9.40 2.61
N GLU A 243 7.04 -8.13 2.22
CA GLU A 243 8.19 -7.48 1.62
C GLU A 243 8.57 -6.27 2.47
N LEU A 244 9.64 -6.42 3.25
CA LEU A 244 10.07 -5.43 4.23
C LEU A 244 10.45 -4.09 3.61
N LEU A 245 11.15 -4.11 2.47
CA LEU A 245 11.63 -2.90 1.80
C LEU A 245 10.45 -2.07 1.28
N SER A 246 9.47 -2.73 0.66
CA SER A 246 8.26 -2.10 0.16
C SER A 246 7.25 -1.78 1.28
N ARG A 247 7.46 -2.30 2.50
CA ARG A 247 6.56 -2.21 3.68
C ARG A 247 5.15 -2.71 3.38
N VAL A 248 5.08 -3.85 2.71
CA VAL A 248 3.81 -4.46 2.33
C VAL A 248 3.73 -5.92 2.81
N GLY A 249 2.50 -6.37 3.03
CA GLY A 249 2.19 -7.78 3.24
C GLY A 249 0.90 -8.19 2.55
N ASP A 250 0.75 -9.49 2.38
CA ASP A 250 -0.47 -10.12 1.89
C ASP A 250 -0.70 -11.37 2.72
N ALA A 251 -1.96 -11.69 2.97
CA ALA A 251 -2.31 -13.01 3.46
C ALA A 251 -3.57 -13.52 2.79
N TYR A 252 -3.61 -14.84 2.64
CA TYR A 252 -4.82 -15.56 2.31
C TYR A 252 -5.31 -16.31 3.54
N ILE A 253 -6.61 -16.22 3.82
CA ILE A 253 -7.19 -16.71 5.07
C ILE A 253 -8.45 -17.50 4.74
N VAL A 254 -8.47 -18.78 5.13
CA VAL A 254 -9.70 -19.57 5.22
C VAL A 254 -10.26 -19.31 6.61
N GLY A 255 -11.08 -18.29 6.75
CA GLY A 255 -11.54 -17.87 8.07
C GLY A 255 -11.94 -16.41 8.12
N ASN A 256 -13.07 -16.13 8.77
CA ASN A 256 -13.46 -14.79 9.20
C ASN A 256 -13.33 -14.62 10.73
N GLU A 257 -12.65 -15.52 11.44
CA GLU A 257 -12.50 -15.46 12.90
C GLU A 257 -11.31 -14.56 13.31
N ILE A 258 -11.43 -13.87 14.46
CA ILE A 258 -10.36 -13.03 15.03
C ILE A 258 -9.02 -13.77 15.09
N ALA A 259 -9.02 -15.01 15.57
CA ALA A 259 -7.80 -15.79 15.73
C ALA A 259 -7.07 -15.99 14.39
N SER A 260 -7.79 -16.33 13.32
CA SER A 260 -7.22 -16.54 11.99
C SER A 260 -6.74 -15.22 11.38
N MET A 261 -7.55 -14.16 11.47
CA MET A 261 -7.20 -12.85 10.93
C MET A 261 -5.94 -12.27 11.60
N MET A 262 -5.88 -12.33 12.93
CA MET A 262 -4.77 -11.77 13.70
C MET A 262 -3.49 -12.60 13.60
N HIS A 263 -3.60 -13.92 13.46
CA HIS A 263 -2.47 -14.81 13.20
C HIS A 263 -1.76 -14.43 11.90
N GLU A 264 -2.51 -14.36 10.81
CA GLU A 264 -1.95 -14.05 9.49
C GLU A 264 -1.45 -12.60 9.39
N PHE A 265 -2.17 -11.66 10.01
CA PHE A 265 -1.69 -10.29 10.14
C PHE A 265 -0.35 -10.22 10.90
N ALA A 266 -0.15 -11.04 11.95
CA ALA A 266 1.11 -11.07 12.70
C ALA A 266 2.30 -11.47 11.80
N HIS A 267 2.16 -12.45 10.91
CA HIS A 267 3.21 -12.81 9.97
C HIS A 267 3.60 -11.67 9.03
N THR A 268 2.63 -10.83 8.64
CA THR A 268 2.88 -9.71 7.73
C THR A 268 3.57 -8.52 8.43
N ALA A 269 2.81 -7.68 9.13
CA ALA A 269 3.30 -6.43 9.69
C ALA A 269 4.33 -6.65 10.80
N THR A 270 4.15 -7.70 11.62
CA THR A 270 5.04 -7.92 12.78
C THR A 270 6.20 -8.85 12.50
N GLY A 271 6.06 -9.75 11.51
CA GLY A 271 7.10 -10.71 11.15
C GLY A 271 7.32 -11.79 12.20
N ILE A 272 6.31 -12.07 13.02
CA ILE A 272 6.34 -13.19 13.97
C ILE A 272 6.27 -14.48 13.16
N ALA A 273 7.13 -15.45 13.45
CA ALA A 273 7.09 -16.76 12.80
C ALA A 273 6.07 -17.68 13.48
N ASP A 274 5.66 -18.75 12.80
CA ASP A 274 4.85 -19.80 13.41
C ASP A 274 5.57 -20.43 14.61
N GLU A 275 4.85 -20.58 15.74
CA GLU A 275 5.36 -21.24 16.95
C GLU A 275 4.89 -22.70 17.06
N TYR A 276 4.12 -23.21 16.09
CA TYR A 276 3.58 -24.56 16.13
C TYR A 276 4.70 -25.61 16.05
N THR A 277 4.74 -26.52 17.01
CA THR A 277 5.67 -27.67 17.00
C THR A 277 5.17 -28.86 16.17
N SER A 278 4.02 -28.73 15.51
CA SER A 278 3.40 -29.74 14.65
C SER A 278 2.43 -29.10 13.65
N SER A 279 2.34 -29.64 12.44
CA SER A 279 1.38 -29.20 11.42
C SER A 279 -0.08 -29.39 11.88
N GLY A 280 -0.93 -28.37 11.68
CA GLY A 280 -2.38 -28.50 11.79
C GLY A 280 -3.02 -28.18 13.15
N LYS A 281 -2.30 -27.56 14.09
CA LYS A 281 -2.93 -26.90 15.25
C LYS A 281 -3.06 -25.42 14.93
N TRP A 282 -4.27 -24.96 14.68
CA TRP A 282 -4.56 -23.57 14.34
C TRP A 282 -5.15 -22.85 15.56
N GLY A 283 -4.64 -21.66 15.88
CA GLY A 283 -5.32 -20.71 16.75
C GLY A 283 -5.34 -21.00 18.26
N MET A 284 -4.75 -22.09 18.75
CA MET A 284 -4.64 -22.36 20.19
C MET A 284 -3.19 -22.34 20.65
N GLU A 285 -2.82 -21.28 21.39
CA GLU A 285 -1.50 -20.97 21.94
C GLU A 285 -0.49 -20.32 20.97
N VAL A 286 -0.73 -19.06 20.58
CA VAL A 286 0.39 -18.16 20.29
C VAL A 286 0.70 -17.38 21.56
N LYS A 287 1.78 -17.74 22.26
CA LYS A 287 2.37 -16.87 23.27
C LYS A 287 3.15 -15.81 22.50
N LEU A 288 2.45 -14.79 21.99
CA LEU A 288 3.02 -13.67 21.25
C LEU A 288 4.10 -12.95 22.07
N ILE A 289 5.36 -13.40 21.95
CA ILE A 289 6.53 -12.66 22.41
C ILE A 289 6.85 -11.67 21.28
N ILE A 290 6.44 -10.41 21.46
CA ILE A 290 6.82 -9.33 20.55
C ILE A 290 8.35 -9.20 20.58
N GLN A 291 8.98 -9.67 19.50
CA GLN A 291 10.40 -9.39 19.25
C GLN A 291 10.58 -7.90 18.87
N PRO A 292 11.79 -7.33 19.04
CA PRO A 292 12.07 -5.89 18.86
C PRO A 292 11.69 -5.27 17.50
N ILE A 293 11.28 -6.08 16.52
CA ILE A 293 10.91 -5.71 15.15
C ILE A 293 9.63 -4.84 15.11
N PHE A 294 8.71 -4.96 16.07
CA PHE A 294 7.50 -4.13 16.11
C PHE A 294 7.81 -2.62 16.28
N ILE A 295 8.96 -2.29 16.89
CA ILE A 295 9.40 -0.90 17.09
C ILE A 295 9.92 -0.28 15.78
N SER A 296 10.39 -1.07 14.80
CA SER A 296 10.88 -0.51 13.53
C SER A 296 9.77 -0.15 12.54
N VAL A 297 8.56 -0.69 12.71
CA VAL A 297 7.39 -0.36 11.86
C VAL A 297 6.69 0.93 12.31
N ILE A 298 6.85 1.30 13.59
CA ILE A 298 6.16 2.41 14.28
C ILE A 298 7.06 3.67 14.41
N ARG A 299 8.33 3.60 14.02
CA ARG A 299 9.25 4.74 14.03
C ARG A 299 9.19 5.55 12.74
#